data_AF-H8L1J9-F1
#
_entry.id   AF-H8L1J9-F1
#
_cell.length_a   1.000
_cell.length_b   1.000
_cell.length_c   1.000
_cell.angle_alpha   90.00
_cell.angle_beta   90.00
_cell.angle_gamma   90.00
#
_symmetry.space_group_name_H-M   'P 1'
#
loop_
_entity.id
_entity.type
_entity.pdbx_description
1 polymer ?
#
loop_
_entity_poly.entity_id
_entity_poly.type
_entity_poly.pdbx_seq_one_letter_code
_entity_poly.pdbx_strand_id
1 'polypeptide(L)'
;MPDSLWLSLMTTSTSFPHAALLACLQAGQPVELTTTDGRRIESPEQRASLTELLQAAERLHASQLQIAQVADILRRDQKFARPGPPSPYLVRLRQQQAAARQAGNQARQAYVRAAQALVKAWSLKVPPRLAVETFVGEWMLRTLPGGDQHGV
;
A
#
# COMPACT_ATOMS: atom_id res chain seq x y z
N MET A 1 -14.27 -9.43 -36.45
CA MET A 1 -14.92 -8.95 -35.21
C MET A 1 -15.12 -10.13 -34.29
N PRO A 2 -14.27 -10.29 -33.26
CA PRO A 2 -14.69 -10.94 -32.03
C PRO A 2 -14.40 -10.09 -30.78
N ASP A 3 -15.43 -10.01 -29.94
CA ASP A 3 -15.51 -9.74 -28.50
C ASP A 3 -14.37 -9.00 -27.78
N SER A 4 -14.56 -7.69 -27.65
CA SER A 4 -13.87 -6.81 -26.68
C SER A 4 -14.45 -6.92 -25.26
N LEU A 5 -15.18 -7.98 -24.91
CA LEU A 5 -15.92 -8.11 -23.65
C LEU A 5 -15.15 -8.82 -22.52
N TRP A 6 -13.87 -9.18 -22.71
CA TRP A 6 -13.02 -9.79 -21.67
C TRP A 6 -12.14 -8.82 -20.87
N LEU A 7 -12.19 -7.51 -21.16
CA LEU A 7 -11.38 -6.50 -20.44
C LEU A 7 -12.15 -5.74 -19.33
N SER A 8 -13.42 -6.04 -19.08
CA SER A 8 -14.27 -5.27 -18.13
C SER A 8 -14.51 -5.89 -16.75
N LEU A 9 -13.89 -7.02 -16.40
CA LEU A 9 -14.13 -7.66 -15.08
C LEU A 9 -12.98 -7.56 -14.06
N MET A 10 -11.92 -6.82 -14.33
CA MET A 10 -10.87 -6.55 -13.33
C MET A 10 -10.40 -5.10 -13.35
N THR A 11 -11.31 -4.15 -13.24
CA THR A 11 -11.00 -2.90 -12.53
C THR A 11 -11.12 -3.14 -11.03
N THR A 12 -10.46 -4.17 -10.51
CA THR A 12 -10.14 -4.20 -9.08
C THR A 12 -9.22 -3.02 -8.87
N SER A 13 -9.63 -2.06 -8.04
CA SER A 13 -8.94 -0.79 -7.82
C SER A 13 -7.44 -1.01 -7.59
N THR A 14 -6.65 -0.84 -8.66
CA THR A 14 -5.17 -0.82 -8.63
C THR A 14 -4.65 0.50 -8.07
N SER A 15 -5.57 1.42 -7.76
CA SER A 15 -5.29 2.74 -7.24
C SER A 15 -5.23 2.70 -5.72
N PHE A 16 -4.22 3.36 -5.16
CA PHE A 16 -4.09 3.55 -3.72
C PHE A 16 -5.32 4.33 -3.19
N PRO A 17 -6.07 3.80 -2.20
CA PRO A 17 -7.35 4.36 -1.76
C PRO A 17 -7.28 5.81 -1.28
N HIS A 18 -6.15 6.19 -0.68
CA HIS A 18 -5.97 7.52 -0.10
C HIS A 18 -5.12 8.43 -1.00
N ALA A 19 -5.00 8.13 -2.30
CA ALA A 19 -4.20 8.91 -3.24
C ALA A 19 -4.68 10.38 -3.34
N ALA A 20 -5.99 10.59 -3.37
CA ALA A 20 -6.56 11.94 -3.40
C ALA A 20 -6.20 12.74 -2.14
N LEU A 21 -6.29 12.10 -0.97
CA LEU A 21 -5.92 12.70 0.30
C LEU A 21 -4.42 13.07 0.36
N LEU A 22 -3.55 12.16 -0.08
CA LEU A 22 -2.12 12.40 -0.15
C LEU A 22 -1.79 13.59 -1.07
N ALA A 23 -2.43 13.66 -2.25
CA ALA A 23 -2.26 14.77 -3.18
C ALA A 23 -2.71 16.11 -2.57
N CYS A 24 -3.84 16.14 -1.85
CA CYS A 24 -4.30 17.35 -1.17
C CYS A 24 -3.32 17.81 -0.07
N LEU A 25 -2.73 16.88 0.69
CA LEU A 25 -1.72 17.17 1.70
C LEU A 25 -0.43 17.74 1.08
N GLN A 26 0.03 17.17 -0.03
CA GLN A 26 1.20 17.64 -0.76
C GLN A 26 0.99 19.02 -1.41
N ALA A 27 -0.23 19.30 -1.88
CA ALA A 27 -0.61 20.59 -2.45
C ALA A 27 -0.78 21.70 -1.40
N GLY A 28 -0.56 21.41 -0.11
CA GLY A 28 -0.68 22.39 0.98
C GLY A 28 -2.10 22.90 1.19
N GLN A 29 -3.11 22.23 0.61
CA GLN A 29 -4.50 22.66 0.72
C GLN A 29 -4.93 22.68 2.19
N PRO A 30 -5.69 23.69 2.63
CA PRO A 30 -6.27 23.73 3.98
C PRO A 30 -7.41 22.72 4.04
N VAL A 31 -7.09 21.43 3.99
CA VAL A 31 -8.09 20.41 4.23
C VAL A 31 -8.40 20.45 5.72
N GLU A 32 -9.62 20.86 6.03
CA GLU A 32 -10.33 20.54 7.28
C GLU A 32 -10.45 19.01 7.33
N LEU A 33 -9.34 18.32 7.61
CA LEU A 33 -9.33 16.89 7.81
C LEU A 33 -9.97 16.64 9.16
N THR A 34 -11.29 16.69 9.16
CA THR A 34 -12.09 16.03 10.17
C THR A 34 -11.94 14.55 9.86
N THR A 35 -11.07 13.90 10.63
CA THR A 35 -11.13 12.45 10.86
C THR A 35 -12.61 12.10 11.04
N THR A 36 -13.10 10.96 10.53
CA THR A 36 -14.52 10.56 10.73
C THR A 36 -14.94 10.61 12.22
N ASP A 37 -13.98 10.45 13.13
CA ASP A 37 -14.12 10.62 14.59
C ASP A 37 -14.15 12.10 15.09
N GLY A 38 -14.29 13.09 14.21
CA GLY A 38 -14.32 14.52 14.56
C GLY A 38 -12.98 15.15 14.93
N ARG A 39 -11.87 14.39 14.85
CA ARG A 39 -10.52 14.90 15.18
C ARG A 39 -10.01 15.82 14.08
N ARG A 40 -9.74 17.08 14.44
CA ARG A 40 -9.12 18.07 13.55
C ARG A 40 -7.61 17.92 13.56
N ILE A 41 -6.98 18.12 12.41
CA ILE A 41 -5.53 18.23 12.34
C ILE A 41 -5.14 19.65 12.72
N GLU A 42 -4.54 19.80 13.89
CA GLU A 42 -4.30 21.09 14.52
C GLU A 42 -2.82 21.52 14.41
N SER A 43 -1.90 20.57 14.24
CA SER A 43 -0.46 20.81 14.24
C SER A 43 0.23 20.49 12.90
N PRO A 44 1.25 21.26 12.48
CA PRO A 44 2.08 20.91 11.32
C PRO A 44 2.77 19.54 11.48
N GLU A 45 3.10 19.13 12.70
CA GLU A 45 3.69 17.80 12.98
C GLU A 45 2.70 16.66 12.70
N GLN A 46 1.42 16.87 12.99
CA GLN A 46 0.36 15.92 12.69
C GLN A 46 0.14 15.79 11.18
N ARG A 47 0.23 16.90 10.43
CA ARG A 47 0.18 16.91 8.95
C ARG A 47 1.38 16.19 8.34
N ALA A 48 2.58 16.48 8.84
CA ALA A 48 3.81 15.84 8.36
C ALA A 48 3.79 14.32 8.59
N SER A 49 3.48 13.88 9.82
CA SER A 49 3.38 12.45 10.15
C SER A 49 2.32 11.71 9.34
N LEU A 50 1.15 12.34 9.09
CA LEU A 50 0.13 11.76 8.23
C LEU A 50 0.59 11.68 6.77
N THR A 51 1.26 12.71 6.26
CA THR A 51 1.80 12.73 4.89
C THR A 51 2.85 11.63 4.70
N GLU A 52 3.78 11.50 5.65
CA GLU A 52 4.80 10.45 5.62
C GLU A 52 4.19 9.04 5.66
N LEU A 53 3.18 8.84 6.52
CA LEU A 53 2.45 7.57 6.61
C LEU A 53 1.78 7.22 5.28
N LEU A 54 1.06 8.16 4.66
CA LEU A 54 0.36 7.92 3.41
C LEU A 54 1.33 7.63 2.25
N GLN A 55 2.46 8.33 2.18
CA GLN A 55 3.51 8.01 1.20
C GLN A 55 4.10 6.62 1.43
N ALA A 56 4.34 6.24 2.69
CA ALA A 56 4.86 4.91 3.00
C ALA A 56 3.82 3.82 2.66
N ALA A 57 2.53 4.08 2.91
CA ALA A 57 1.43 3.20 2.57
C ALA A 57 1.29 3.02 1.05
N GLU A 58 1.40 4.10 0.28
CA GLU A 58 1.39 4.07 -1.19
C GLU A 58 2.54 3.23 -1.74
N ARG A 59 3.77 3.45 -1.25
CA ARG A 59 4.95 2.66 -1.65
C ARG A 59 4.81 1.19 -1.28
N LEU A 60 4.26 0.88 -0.11
CA LEU A 60 3.99 -0.49 0.32
C LEU A 60 2.95 -1.16 -0.60
N HIS A 61 1.87 -0.46 -0.92
CA HIS A 61 0.85 -0.93 -1.86
C HIS A 61 1.43 -1.20 -3.25
N ALA A 62 2.20 -0.25 -3.81
CA ALA A 62 2.87 -0.43 -5.08
C ALA A 62 3.83 -1.64 -5.07
N SER A 63 4.58 -1.83 -3.98
CA SER A 63 5.48 -2.98 -3.83
C SER A 63 4.72 -4.32 -3.81
N GLN A 64 3.57 -4.39 -3.14
CA GLN A 64 2.72 -5.59 -3.10
C GLN A 64 2.21 -5.94 -4.50
N LEU A 65 1.76 -4.95 -5.28
CA LEU A 65 1.33 -5.15 -6.67
C LEU A 65 2.48 -5.67 -7.54
N GLN A 66 3.68 -5.08 -7.43
CA GLN A 66 4.85 -5.53 -8.18
C GLN A 66 5.25 -6.97 -7.84
N ILE A 67 5.24 -7.34 -6.56
CA ILE A 67 5.54 -8.72 -6.13
C ILE A 67 4.51 -9.70 -6.72
N ALA A 68 3.22 -9.34 -6.70
CA ALA A 68 2.16 -10.16 -7.29
C ALA A 68 2.35 -10.35 -8.80
N GLN A 69 2.59 -9.26 -9.54
CA GLN A 69 2.84 -9.30 -10.99
C GLN A 69 4.04 -10.20 -11.35
N VAL A 70 5.17 -10.07 -10.64
CA VAL A 70 6.35 -10.90 -10.88
C VAL A 70 6.07 -12.38 -10.55
N ALA A 71 5.31 -12.64 -9.48
CA ALA A 71 4.93 -14.01 -9.11
C ALA A 71 4.02 -14.66 -10.18
N ASP A 72 3.09 -13.90 -10.76
CA ASP A 72 2.19 -14.40 -11.81
C ASP A 72 2.93 -14.71 -13.10
N ILE A 73 3.86 -13.84 -13.53
CA ILE A 73 4.75 -14.09 -14.67
C ILE A 73 5.56 -15.37 -14.43
N LEU A 74 6.18 -15.48 -13.25
CA LEU A 74 7.00 -16.65 -12.91
C LEU A 74 6.18 -17.95 -12.89
N ARG A 75 4.96 -17.93 -12.35
CA ARG A 75 4.05 -19.09 -12.34
C ARG A 75 3.68 -19.50 -13.77
N ARG A 76 3.41 -18.54 -14.65
CA ARG A 76 3.09 -18.79 -16.06
C ARG A 76 4.28 -19.41 -16.80
N ASP A 77 5.47 -18.84 -16.64
CA ASP A 77 6.65 -19.27 -17.39
C ASP A 77 7.21 -20.60 -16.87
N GLN A 78 7.09 -20.87 -15.57
CA GLN A 78 7.47 -22.15 -14.99
C GLN A 78 6.59 -23.30 -15.50
N LYS A 79 5.30 -23.06 -15.78
CA LYS A 79 4.39 -24.08 -16.31
C LYS A 79 4.84 -24.64 -17.66
N PHE A 80 5.53 -23.84 -18.47
CA PHE A 80 5.98 -24.21 -19.82
C PHE A 80 7.48 -24.51 -19.89
N ALA A 81 8.18 -24.52 -18.75
CA ALA A 81 9.60 -24.83 -18.70
C ALA A 81 9.83 -26.32 -19.01
N ARG A 82 10.70 -26.62 -19.98
CA ARG A 82 11.08 -27.99 -20.34
C ARG A 82 11.98 -28.59 -19.24
N PRO A 83 11.90 -29.91 -18.99
CA PRO A 83 12.82 -30.59 -18.08
C PRO A 83 14.26 -30.47 -18.60
N GLY A 84 15.17 -29.93 -17.77
CA GLY A 84 16.55 -29.62 -18.13
C GLY A 84 17.13 -28.49 -17.26
N PRO A 85 18.36 -28.01 -17.55
CA PRO A 85 18.95 -26.89 -16.84
C PRO A 85 18.08 -25.63 -16.96
N PRO A 86 17.98 -24.80 -15.90
CA PRO A 86 17.09 -23.65 -15.88
C PRO A 86 17.48 -22.63 -16.96
N SER A 87 16.49 -22.18 -17.73
CA SER A 87 16.70 -21.11 -18.71
C SER A 87 17.24 -19.84 -18.02
N PRO A 88 18.23 -19.16 -18.61
CA PRO A 88 18.74 -17.87 -18.10
C PRO A 88 17.63 -16.84 -17.82
N TYR A 89 16.53 -16.90 -18.58
CA TYR A 89 15.36 -16.06 -18.38
C TYR A 89 14.65 -16.33 -17.04
N LEU A 90 14.43 -17.60 -16.68
CA LEU A 90 13.82 -17.99 -15.41
C LEU A 90 14.71 -17.64 -14.21
N VAL A 91 16.04 -17.70 -14.38
CA VAL A 91 16.99 -17.25 -13.36
C VAL A 91 16.86 -15.73 -13.15
N ARG A 92 16.79 -14.94 -14.22
CA ARG A 92 16.57 -13.50 -14.14
C ARG A 92 15.24 -13.15 -13.47
N LEU A 93 14.16 -13.86 -13.80
CA LEU A 93 12.85 -13.67 -13.16
C LEU A 93 12.88 -13.94 -11.65
N ARG A 94 13.60 -14.98 -11.20
CA ARG A 94 13.78 -15.24 -9.76
C ARG A 94 14.60 -14.17 -9.06
N GLN A 95 15.65 -13.65 -9.70
CA GLN A 95 16.41 -12.52 -9.18
C GLN A 95 15.54 -11.28 -9.06
N GLN A 96 14.70 -11.00 -10.07
CA GLN A 96 13.71 -9.91 -10.01
C GLN A 96 12.70 -10.12 -8.89
N GLN A 97 12.22 -11.34 -8.67
CA GLN A 97 11.33 -11.66 -7.55
C GLN A 97 12.01 -11.43 -6.20
N ALA A 98 13.27 -11.84 -6.05
CA ALA A 98 14.05 -11.61 -4.84
C ALA A 98 14.25 -10.10 -4.57
N ALA A 99 14.59 -9.33 -5.59
CA ALA A 99 14.73 -7.88 -5.51
C ALA A 99 13.39 -7.21 -5.13
N ALA A 100 12.28 -7.62 -5.77
CA ALA A 100 10.95 -7.11 -5.45
C ALA A 100 10.55 -7.41 -3.99
N ARG A 101 10.86 -8.60 -3.47
CA ARG A 101 10.63 -8.95 -2.05
C ARG A 101 11.48 -8.10 -1.11
N GLN A 102 12.74 -7.84 -1.44
CA GLN A 102 13.60 -6.98 -0.64
C GLN A 102 13.06 -5.54 -0.60
N ALA A 103 12.67 -4.99 -1.75
CA ALA A 103 12.04 -3.68 -1.84
C ALA A 103 10.72 -3.62 -1.02
N GLY A 104 9.89 -4.66 -1.10
CA GLY A 104 8.67 -4.77 -0.29
C GLY A 104 8.94 -4.79 1.21
N ASN A 105 9.98 -5.51 1.66
CA ASN A 105 10.39 -5.52 3.07
C ASN A 105 10.86 -4.13 3.54
N GLN A 106 11.60 -3.40 2.70
CA GLN A 106 12.02 -2.02 3.00
C GLN A 106 10.82 -1.06 3.07
N ALA A 107 9.88 -1.18 2.13
CA ALA A 107 8.64 -0.39 2.14
C ALA A 107 7.81 -0.66 3.40
N ARG A 108 7.72 -1.93 3.83
CA ARG A 108 7.04 -2.30 5.08
C ARG A 108 7.73 -1.69 6.31
N GLN A 109 9.05 -1.75 6.39
CA GLN A 109 9.80 -1.13 7.48
C GLN A 109 9.59 0.39 7.52
N ALA A 110 9.58 1.05 6.36
CA ALA A 110 9.27 2.49 6.27
C ALA A 110 7.85 2.79 6.75
N TYR A 111 6.87 1.97 6.37
CA TYR A 111 5.49 2.08 6.85
C TYR A 111 5.39 1.94 8.38
N VAL A 112 6.02 0.93 8.97
CA VAL A 112 6.02 0.72 10.43
C VAL A 112 6.63 1.92 11.16
N ARG A 113 7.74 2.49 10.65
CA ARG A 113 8.36 3.69 11.24
C ARG A 113 7.42 4.90 11.17
N ALA A 114 6.78 5.14 10.02
CA ALA A 114 5.83 6.23 9.86
C ALA A 114 4.58 6.04 10.75
N ALA A 115 4.09 4.81 10.89
CA ALA A 115 2.97 4.47 11.77
C ALA A 115 3.29 4.75 13.24
N GLN A 116 4.50 4.43 13.70
CA GLN A 116 4.97 4.78 15.06
C GLN A 116 5.05 6.30 15.27
N ALA A 117 5.57 7.04 14.27
CA ALA A 117 5.64 8.50 14.33
C ALA A 117 4.23 9.13 14.42
N LEU A 118 3.27 8.63 13.63
CA LEU A 118 1.87 9.06 13.70
C LEU A 118 1.27 8.80 15.08
N VAL A 119 1.39 7.58 15.61
CA VAL A 119 0.85 7.22 16.93
C VAL A 119 1.36 8.18 18.01
N LYS A 120 2.65 8.54 17.95
CA LYS A 120 3.25 9.52 18.87
C LYS A 120 2.70 10.93 18.66
N ALA A 121 2.68 11.43 17.43
CA ALA A 121 2.22 12.79 17.10
C ALA A 121 0.71 13.01 17.39
N TRP A 122 -0.08 11.94 17.28
CA TRP A 122 -1.54 11.98 17.45
C TRP A 122 -1.99 11.43 18.81
N SER A 123 -1.04 11.08 19.69
CA SER A 123 -1.29 10.48 21.01
C SER A 123 -2.32 9.35 20.96
N LEU A 124 -2.20 8.48 19.95
CA LEU A 124 -3.13 7.37 19.76
C LEU A 124 -2.85 6.28 20.80
N LYS A 125 -3.90 5.77 21.43
CA LYS A 125 -3.81 4.65 22.37
C LYS A 125 -3.83 3.35 21.59
N VAL A 126 -2.66 2.74 21.40
CA VAL A 126 -2.54 1.42 20.77
C VAL A 126 -2.92 0.34 21.79
N PRO A 127 -3.87 -0.55 21.50
CA PRO A 127 -4.21 -1.67 22.37
C PRO A 127 -3.00 -2.56 22.66
N PRO A 128 -2.87 -3.10 23.89
CA PRO A 128 -1.84 -4.10 24.17
C PRO A 128 -2.05 -5.32 23.27
N ARG A 129 -0.95 -5.90 22.76
CA ARG A 129 -0.93 -7.08 21.86
C ARG A 129 -1.37 -6.83 20.42
N LEU A 130 -1.74 -5.60 20.05
CA LEU A 130 -1.99 -5.25 18.64
C LEU A 130 -0.73 -4.64 18.01
N ALA A 131 -0.33 -5.14 16.85
CA ALA A 131 0.78 -4.55 16.11
C ALA A 131 0.42 -3.13 15.65
N VAL A 132 1.36 -2.19 15.78
CA VAL A 132 1.15 -0.78 15.40
C VAL A 132 0.72 -0.64 13.93
N GLU A 133 1.32 -1.43 13.03
CA GLU A 133 0.95 -1.48 11.61
C GLU A 133 -0.52 -1.87 11.41
N THR A 134 -1.00 -2.91 12.11
CA THR A 134 -2.40 -3.34 12.03
C THR A 134 -3.34 -2.27 12.60
N PHE A 135 -3.00 -1.73 13.78
CA PHE A 135 -3.81 -0.68 14.40
C PHE A 135 -3.94 0.56 13.51
N VAL A 136 -2.84 1.03 12.93
CA VAL A 136 -2.84 2.22 12.06
C VAL A 136 -3.54 1.95 10.74
N GLY A 137 -3.41 0.75 10.18
CA GLY A 137 -4.16 0.34 8.99
C GLY A 137 -5.69 0.40 9.21
N GLU A 138 -6.17 -0.23 10.29
CA GLU A 138 -7.59 -0.20 10.68
C GLU A 138 -8.07 1.23 11.00
N TRP A 139 -7.23 2.01 11.68
CA TRP A 139 -7.52 3.40 11.95
C TRP A 139 -7.67 4.20 10.65
N MET A 140 -6.75 4.04 9.68
CA MET A 140 -6.82 4.73 8.39
C MET A 140 -8.12 4.39 7.64
N LEU A 141 -8.53 3.12 7.63
CA LEU A 141 -9.76 2.69 6.95
C LEU A 141 -11.01 3.31 7.59
N ARG A 142 -11.06 3.38 8.91
CA ARG A 142 -12.22 3.93 9.63
C ARG A 142 -12.30 5.46 9.56
N THR A 143 -11.14 6.11 9.50
CA THR A 143 -11.05 7.54 9.79
C THR A 143 -10.70 8.44 8.63
N LEU A 144 -10.06 7.89 7.60
CA LEU A 144 -9.65 8.66 6.44
C LEU A 144 -10.64 8.47 5.29
N PRO A 145 -10.92 9.54 4.52
CA PRO A 145 -11.73 9.42 3.32
C PRO A 145 -11.09 8.44 2.33
N GLY A 146 -11.92 7.63 1.68
CA GLY A 146 -11.51 6.55 0.77
C GLY A 146 -11.21 5.20 1.44
N GLY A 147 -11.39 5.10 2.76
CA GLY A 147 -11.20 3.85 3.51
C GLY A 147 -12.32 2.81 3.37
N ASP A 148 -13.50 3.18 2.90
CA ASP A 148 -14.72 2.35 2.88
C ASP A 148 -14.76 1.24 1.80
N GLN A 149 -13.62 0.83 1.24
CA GLN A 149 -13.59 -0.16 0.15
C GLN A 149 -13.70 -1.62 0.59
N HIS A 150 -14.46 -1.92 1.65
CA HIS A 150 -15.01 -3.25 1.93
C HIS A 150 -16.54 -3.17 1.96
N GLY A 151 -17.10 -3.07 0.75
CA GLY A 151 -18.45 -3.57 0.49
C GLY A 151 -18.40 -5.10 0.48
N VAL A 152 -19.24 -5.69 1.32
CA VAL A 152 -19.57 -7.11 1.49
C VAL A 152 -19.60 -7.91 0.19
#